data_AF-A0A923YS75-F1
#
_entry.id   AF-A0A923YS75-F1
#
_cell.length_a   1.000
_cell.length_b   1.000
_cell.length_c   1.000
_cell.angle_alpha   90.00
_cell.angle_beta   90.00
_cell.angle_gamma   90.00
#
_symmetry.space_group_name_H-M   'P 1'
#
loop_
_entity.id
_entity.type
_entity.pdbx_description
1 polymer ?
#
loop_
_entity_poly.entity_id
_entity_poly.type
_entity_poly.pdbx_seq_one_letter_code
_entity_poly.pdbx_strand_id
1 'polypeptide(L)'
;MSKSGLLSSSIARKVAMALSGLFLILFLTQHLFINSTSLFGPDTFNAISHFMGHNPLVQFIIQPILIVGVLFHFIMGFYLNLKNRSSRPVKYAQYNGGANASWASRNMIISGLVVLAFLGLHFYDFWFPEMNVKYLNPNQDLINDATRYYPELKENFESVLRTAIYCLSFVLLSLHLWHGFNSSFQSVGFNNKYSKGLYN
;
A
#
# COMPACT_ATOMS: atom_id res chain seq x y z
N MET A 1 -28.56 -20.12 17.30
CA MET A 1 -28.41 -18.88 16.49
C MET A 1 -26.96 -18.45 16.54
N SER A 2 -26.24 -18.56 15.41
CA SER A 2 -24.81 -18.21 15.34
C SER A 2 -24.62 -16.72 15.65
N LYS A 3 -23.82 -16.39 16.67
CA LYS A 3 -23.37 -15.02 16.96
C LYS A 3 -22.47 -14.56 15.81
N SER A 4 -23.09 -14.10 14.73
CA SER A 4 -22.41 -13.68 13.52
C SER A 4 -21.84 -12.28 13.75
N GLY A 5 -20.57 -12.18 14.16
CA GLY A 5 -19.88 -10.89 14.29
C GLY A 5 -19.96 -10.09 12.98
N LEU A 6 -19.90 -8.75 13.04
CA LEU A 6 -20.12 -7.87 11.89
C LEU A 6 -19.33 -8.25 10.62
N LEU A 7 -18.12 -8.83 10.76
CA LEU A 7 -17.26 -9.29 9.65
C LEU A 7 -17.59 -10.69 9.09
N SER A 8 -18.61 -11.36 9.60
CA SER A 8 -19.09 -12.65 9.09
C SER A 8 -19.81 -12.51 7.75
N SER A 9 -20.44 -11.34 7.51
CA SER A 9 -21.15 -11.02 6.27
C SER A 9 -20.19 -10.83 5.09
N SER A 10 -20.61 -11.29 3.90
CA SER A 10 -19.89 -11.08 2.65
C SER A 10 -19.76 -9.59 2.28
N ILE A 11 -20.78 -8.80 2.61
CA ILE A 11 -20.82 -7.35 2.34
C ILE A 11 -19.84 -6.62 3.25
N ALA A 12 -19.87 -6.90 4.55
CA ALA A 12 -18.99 -6.27 5.52
C ALA A 12 -17.50 -6.49 5.18
N ARG A 13 -17.12 -7.69 4.73
CA ARG A 13 -15.73 -7.95 4.29
C ARG A 13 -15.33 -7.17 3.04
N LYS A 14 -16.24 -7.00 2.08
CA LYS A 14 -15.97 -6.19 0.87
C LYS A 14 -15.78 -4.73 1.22
N VAL A 15 -16.65 -4.18 2.06
CA VAL A 15 -16.52 -2.80 2.56
C VAL A 15 -15.22 -2.63 3.33
N ALA A 16 -14.89 -3.56 4.24
CA ALA A 16 -13.66 -3.49 5.02
C ALA A 16 -12.39 -3.56 4.13
N MET A 17 -12.38 -4.43 3.11
CA MET A 17 -11.30 -4.49 2.13
C MET A 17 -11.16 -3.19 1.31
N ALA A 18 -12.29 -2.57 0.95
CA ALA A 18 -12.30 -1.32 0.20
C ALA A 18 -11.81 -0.14 1.04
N LEU A 19 -12.26 -0.02 2.28
CA LEU A 19 -11.85 1.03 3.20
C LEU A 19 -10.35 0.94 3.53
N SER A 20 -9.82 -0.27 3.73
CA SER A 20 -8.38 -0.43 3.93
C SER A 20 -7.59 -0.07 2.67
N GLY A 21 -8.09 -0.42 1.48
CA GLY A 21 -7.48 0.02 0.22
C GLY A 21 -7.47 1.54 0.04
N LEU A 22 -8.58 2.22 0.33
CA LEU A 22 -8.65 3.69 0.26
C LEU A 22 -7.72 4.37 1.26
N PHE A 23 -7.64 3.85 2.49
CA PHE A 23 -6.69 4.32 3.49
C PHE A 23 -5.24 4.23 2.99
N LEU A 24 -4.85 3.09 2.39
CA LEU A 24 -3.50 2.92 1.85
C LEU A 24 -3.23 3.82 0.63
N ILE A 25 -4.24 4.10 -0.20
CA ILE A 25 -4.12 5.06 -1.32
C ILE A 25 -3.85 6.47 -0.81
N LEU A 26 -4.55 6.91 0.25
CA LEU A 26 -4.29 8.21 0.88
C LEU A 26 -2.86 8.29 1.40
N PHE A 27 -2.41 7.26 2.13
CA PHE A 27 -1.03 7.17 2.59
C PHE A 27 -0.03 7.23 1.42
N LEU A 28 -0.22 6.41 0.38
CA LEU A 28 0.70 6.35 -0.76
C LEU A 28 0.74 7.67 -1.54
N THR A 29 -0.38 8.40 -1.62
CA THR A 29 -0.44 9.71 -2.25
C THR A 29 0.40 10.73 -1.47
N GLN A 30 0.21 10.80 -0.16
CA GLN A 30 1.03 11.65 0.70
C GLN A 30 2.51 11.23 0.69
N HIS A 31 2.78 9.93 0.75
CA HIS A 31 4.12 9.37 0.72
C HIS A 31 4.85 9.73 -0.58
N LEU A 32 4.21 9.56 -1.74
CA LEU A 32 4.77 9.94 -3.02
C LEU A 32 5.02 11.45 -3.10
N PHE A 33 4.09 12.26 -2.61
CA PHE A 33 4.23 13.72 -2.59
C PHE A 33 5.46 14.15 -1.79
N ILE A 34 5.61 13.66 -0.55
CA ILE A 34 6.77 13.96 0.29
C ILE A 34 8.07 13.47 -0.37
N ASN A 35 8.10 12.24 -0.89
CA ASN A 35 9.30 11.71 -1.54
C ASN A 35 9.67 12.48 -2.82
N SER A 36 8.69 13.00 -3.56
CA SER A 36 8.95 13.82 -4.75
C SER A 36 9.69 15.11 -4.42
N THR A 37 9.68 15.56 -3.16
CA THR A 37 10.46 16.74 -2.76
C THR A 37 11.98 16.54 -2.89
N SER A 38 12.46 15.29 -2.90
CA SER A 38 13.85 14.97 -3.23
C SER A 38 14.27 15.43 -4.63
N LEU A 39 13.32 15.61 -5.56
CA LEU A 39 13.59 16.12 -6.90
C LEU A 39 13.80 17.64 -6.94
N PHE A 40 13.35 18.36 -5.90
CA PHE A 40 13.43 19.82 -5.85
C PHE A 40 14.62 20.33 -5.02
N GLY A 41 15.21 19.49 -4.18
CA GLY A 41 16.45 19.79 -3.48
C GLY A 41 16.60 19.09 -2.13
N PRO A 42 17.83 18.98 -1.61
CA PRO A 42 18.12 18.32 -0.35
C PRO A 42 17.43 19.00 0.83
N ASP A 43 17.43 20.34 0.89
CA ASP A 43 16.93 21.08 2.07
C ASP A 43 15.46 20.81 2.37
N THR A 44 14.60 20.83 1.33
CA THR A 44 13.16 20.58 1.50
C THR A 44 12.90 19.13 1.89
N PHE A 45 13.55 18.18 1.22
CA PHE A 45 13.39 16.76 1.51
C PHE A 45 13.87 16.41 2.92
N ASN A 46 15.02 16.93 3.31
CA ASN A 46 15.62 16.76 4.64
C ASN A 46 14.73 17.35 5.73
N ALA A 47 14.26 18.59 5.57
CA ALA A 47 13.40 19.23 6.56
C ALA A 47 12.09 18.47 6.78
N ILE A 48 11.42 18.03 5.70
CA ILE A 48 10.17 17.27 5.81
C ILE A 48 10.44 15.87 6.37
N SER A 49 11.50 15.18 5.93
CA SER A 49 11.85 13.83 6.42
C SER A 49 12.21 13.86 7.90
N HIS A 50 12.99 14.86 8.34
CA HIS A 50 13.30 15.06 9.75
C HIS A 50 12.04 15.30 10.58
N PHE A 51 11.13 16.16 10.09
CA PHE A 51 9.84 16.39 10.75
C PHE A 51 9.01 15.11 10.87
N MET A 52 8.85 14.36 9.78
CA MET A 52 8.10 13.09 9.78
C MET A 52 8.75 12.05 10.71
N GLY A 53 10.09 12.05 10.78
CA GLY A 53 10.88 11.19 11.65
C GLY A 53 10.80 11.53 13.14
N HIS A 54 10.52 12.77 13.51
CA HIS A 54 10.56 13.22 14.92
C HIS A 54 9.21 13.61 15.49
N ASN A 55 8.20 13.84 14.64
CA ASN A 55 6.88 14.22 15.11
C ASN A 55 6.23 13.07 15.91
N PRO A 56 5.89 13.26 17.20
CA PRO A 56 5.35 12.18 18.04
C PRO A 56 4.03 11.61 17.54
N LEU A 57 3.17 12.42 16.93
CA LEU A 57 1.92 11.95 16.35
C LEU A 57 2.19 11.05 15.15
N VAL A 58 3.17 11.39 14.31
CA VAL A 58 3.55 10.55 13.17
C VAL A 58 4.15 9.22 13.65
N GLN A 59 5.13 9.28 14.55
CA GLN A 59 5.87 8.09 15.01
C GLN A 59 5.03 7.14 15.87
N PHE A 60 4.25 7.67 16.82
CA PHE A 60 3.59 6.83 17.83
C PHE A 60 2.11 6.57 17.57
N ILE A 61 1.49 7.27 16.60
CA ILE A 61 0.07 7.08 16.27
C ILE A 61 -0.09 6.67 14.82
N ILE A 62 0.33 7.52 13.88
CA ILE A 62 0.06 7.30 12.46
C ILE A 62 0.84 6.09 11.92
N GLN A 63 2.11 5.93 12.28
CA GLN A 63 2.92 4.80 11.83
C GLN A 63 2.38 3.44 12.33
N PRO A 64 2.03 3.25 13.61
CA PRO A 64 1.35 2.02 14.06
C PRO A 64 0.02 1.75 13.34
N ILE A 65 -0.81 2.79 13.14
CA ILE A 65 -2.07 2.65 12.38
C ILE A 65 -1.80 2.21 10.96
N LEU A 66 -0.78 2.76 10.30
CA LEU A 66 -0.37 2.36 8.96
C LEU A 66 0.06 0.89 8.91
N ILE A 67 0.90 0.45 9.84
CA ILE A 67 1.36 -0.95 9.91
C ILE A 67 0.15 -1.89 10.06
N VAL A 68 -0.77 -1.58 10.97
CA VAL A 68 -2.01 -2.35 11.15
C VAL A 68 -2.85 -2.34 9.87
N GLY A 69 -3.00 -1.19 9.22
CA GLY A 69 -3.75 -1.05 7.97
C GLY A 69 -3.17 -1.87 6.82
N VAL A 70 -1.84 -1.87 6.66
CA VAL A 70 -1.13 -2.69 5.66
C VAL A 70 -1.33 -4.17 5.94
N LEU A 71 -1.09 -4.62 7.18
CA LEU A 71 -1.28 -6.01 7.57
C LEU A 71 -2.73 -6.46 7.36
N PHE A 72 -3.69 -5.65 7.81
CA PHE A 72 -5.11 -5.92 7.62
C PHE A 72 -5.47 -6.08 6.15
N HIS A 73 -5.00 -5.16 5.29
CA HIS A 73 -5.26 -5.20 3.86
C HIS A 73 -4.77 -6.49 3.21
N PHE A 74 -3.52 -6.90 3.48
CA PHE A 74 -2.96 -8.12 2.93
C PHE A 74 -3.63 -9.38 3.48
N ILE A 75 -3.82 -9.48 4.80
CA ILE A 75 -4.47 -10.62 5.45
C ILE A 75 -5.89 -10.81 4.89
N MET A 76 -6.67 -9.72 4.80
CA MET A 76 -8.01 -9.76 4.23
C MET A 76 -8.01 -10.10 2.74
N GLY A 77 -7.04 -9.57 1.97
CA GLY A 77 -6.85 -9.91 0.57
C GLY A 77 -6.61 -11.40 0.36
N PHE A 78 -5.69 -12.00 1.13
CA PHE A 78 -5.43 -13.44 1.09
C PHE A 78 -6.63 -14.26 1.55
N TYR A 79 -7.27 -13.86 2.65
CA TYR A 79 -8.46 -14.53 3.16
C TYR A 79 -9.59 -14.57 2.11
N LEU A 80 -9.88 -13.43 1.48
CA LEU A 80 -10.91 -13.33 0.44
C LEU A 80 -10.55 -14.15 -0.79
N ASN A 81 -9.29 -14.13 -1.22
CA ASN A 81 -8.82 -14.93 -2.35
C ASN A 81 -9.01 -16.43 -2.08
N LEU A 82 -8.57 -16.92 -0.90
CA LEU A 82 -8.72 -18.31 -0.51
C LEU A 82 -10.20 -18.71 -0.37
N LYS A 83 -11.03 -17.86 0.25
CA LYS A 83 -12.46 -18.10 0.40
C LYS A 83 -13.19 -18.16 -0.95
N ASN A 84 -12.89 -17.22 -1.86
CA ASN A 84 -13.46 -17.23 -3.20
C ASN A 84 -13.04 -18.47 -4.00
N ARG A 85 -11.82 -18.96 -3.78
CA ARG A 85 -11.32 -20.19 -4.40
C ARG A 85 -11.99 -21.44 -3.81
N SER A 86 -12.14 -21.52 -2.48
CA SER A 86 -12.79 -22.66 -1.81
C SER A 86 -14.29 -22.75 -2.09
N SER A 87 -14.96 -21.62 -2.35
CA SER A 87 -16.37 -21.60 -2.76
C SER A 87 -16.60 -22.10 -4.19
N ARG A 88 -15.55 -22.53 -4.91
CA ARG A 88 -15.61 -23.06 -6.29
C ARG A 88 -14.98 -24.47 -6.36
N PRO A 89 -15.65 -25.51 -5.84
CA PRO A 89 -15.10 -26.86 -5.80
C PRO A 89 -15.02 -27.54 -7.19
N VAL A 90 -15.89 -27.16 -8.13
CA VAL A 90 -15.89 -27.67 -9.52
C VAL A 90 -15.44 -26.56 -10.46
N LYS A 91 -14.45 -26.84 -11.32
CA LYS A 91 -13.99 -25.89 -12.34
C LYS A 91 -15.03 -25.79 -13.47
N TYR A 92 -15.18 -24.61 -14.06
CA TYR A 92 -16.07 -24.42 -15.21
C TYR A 92 -15.64 -25.29 -16.39
N ALA A 93 -16.60 -25.95 -17.04
CA ALA A 93 -16.37 -26.72 -18.26
C ALA A 93 -15.87 -25.86 -19.44
N GLN A 94 -16.19 -24.56 -19.42
CA GLN A 94 -15.71 -23.53 -20.33
C GLN A 94 -15.41 -22.26 -19.51
N TYR A 95 -14.22 -21.68 -19.66
CA TYR A 95 -13.82 -20.47 -18.95
C TYR A 95 -13.43 -19.36 -19.93
N ASN A 96 -14.34 -18.41 -20.15
CA ASN A 96 -14.02 -17.15 -20.81
C ASN A 96 -13.85 -16.04 -19.76
N GLY A 97 -12.66 -15.99 -19.15
CA GLY A 97 -12.33 -15.00 -18.12
C GLY A 97 -12.38 -13.56 -18.60
N GLY A 98 -12.21 -13.32 -19.91
CA GLY A 98 -12.29 -12.01 -20.55
C GLY A 98 -13.71 -11.44 -20.63
N ALA A 99 -14.72 -12.31 -20.68
CA ALA A 99 -16.11 -11.89 -20.77
C ALA A 99 -16.67 -11.27 -19.47
N ASN A 100 -16.10 -11.61 -18.31
CA ASN A 100 -16.71 -11.31 -17.01
C ASN A 100 -15.82 -10.52 -16.03
N ALA A 101 -14.53 -10.36 -16.32
CA ALA A 101 -13.60 -9.64 -15.45
C ALA A 101 -12.47 -9.00 -16.26
N SER A 102 -11.95 -7.87 -15.79
CA SER A 102 -10.76 -7.26 -16.40
C SER A 102 -9.50 -8.09 -16.10
N TRP A 103 -8.45 -7.93 -16.92
CA TRP A 103 -7.16 -8.58 -16.67
C TRP A 103 -6.59 -8.21 -15.29
N ALA A 104 -6.70 -6.94 -14.89
CA ALA A 104 -6.23 -6.47 -13.59
C ALA A 104 -6.96 -7.17 -12.43
N SER A 105 -8.28 -7.37 -12.55
CA SER A 105 -9.07 -8.08 -11.55
C SER A 105 -8.66 -9.55 -11.41
N ARG A 106 -8.40 -10.22 -12.53
CA ARG A 106 -7.98 -11.64 -12.52
C ARG A 106 -6.59 -11.83 -11.93
N ASN A 107 -5.71 -10.85 -12.08
CA ASN A 107 -4.33 -10.90 -11.60
C ASN A 107 -4.12 -10.12 -10.28
N MET A 108 -5.19 -9.75 -9.58
CA MET A 108 -5.10 -8.92 -8.37
C MET A 108 -4.22 -9.56 -7.29
N ILE A 109 -4.31 -10.88 -7.09
CA ILE A 109 -3.46 -11.58 -6.12
C ILE A 109 -1.98 -11.56 -6.52
N ILE A 110 -1.67 -11.67 -7.81
CA ILE A 110 -0.30 -11.64 -8.33
C ILE A 110 0.28 -10.23 -8.15
N SER A 111 -0.46 -9.21 -8.56
CA SER A 111 -0.04 -7.81 -8.36
C SER A 111 0.16 -7.50 -6.87
N GLY A 112 -0.71 -8.01 -5.98
CA GLY A 112 -0.55 -7.85 -4.54
C GLY A 112 0.70 -8.53 -3.99
N LEU A 113 1.06 -9.74 -4.46
CA LEU A 113 2.29 -10.42 -4.08
C LEU A 113 3.54 -9.67 -4.56
N VAL A 114 3.50 -9.09 -5.76
CA VAL A 114 4.59 -8.24 -6.25
C VAL A 114 4.74 -6.99 -5.38
N VAL A 115 3.63 -6.33 -5.02
CA VAL A 115 3.66 -5.18 -4.11
C VAL A 115 4.19 -5.57 -2.73
N LEU A 116 3.85 -6.77 -2.23
CA LEU A 116 4.39 -7.28 -0.96
C LEU A 116 5.90 -7.52 -1.03
N ALA A 117 6.41 -8.07 -2.14
CA ALA A 117 7.85 -8.24 -2.35
C ALA A 117 8.57 -6.88 -2.43
N PHE A 118 7.97 -5.92 -3.15
CA PHE A 118 8.47 -4.55 -3.20
C PHE A 118 8.48 -3.89 -1.82
N LEU A 119 7.44 -4.10 -1.00
CA LEU A 119 7.39 -3.59 0.37
C LEU A 119 8.53 -4.14 1.23
N GLY A 120 8.89 -5.41 1.05
CA GLY A 120 10.04 -6.02 1.73
C GLY A 120 11.36 -5.34 1.37
N LEU A 121 11.62 -5.13 0.08
CA LEU A 121 12.79 -4.38 -0.39
C LEU A 121 12.78 -2.93 0.14
N HIS A 122 11.62 -2.27 0.06
CA HIS A 122 11.44 -0.90 0.54
C HIS A 122 11.70 -0.77 2.04
N PHE A 123 11.26 -1.73 2.85
CA PHE A 123 11.57 -1.74 4.28
C PHE A 123 13.04 -2.03 4.54
N TYR A 124 13.67 -2.91 3.77
CA TYR A 124 15.09 -3.18 3.86
C TYR A 124 15.95 -1.93 3.59
N ASP A 125 15.62 -1.16 2.55
CA ASP A 125 16.41 0.02 2.20
C ASP A 125 16.14 1.24 3.12
N PHE A 126 14.93 1.39 3.67
CA PHE A 126 14.55 2.63 4.38
C PHE A 126 14.06 2.43 5.82
N TRP A 127 13.14 1.49 6.06
CA TRP A 127 12.50 1.37 7.37
C TRP A 127 13.39 0.68 8.41
N PHE A 128 14.04 -0.42 8.04
CA PHE A 128 14.93 -1.15 8.94
C PHE A 128 16.17 -0.34 9.35
N PRO A 129 16.89 0.35 8.45
CA PRO A 129 17.98 1.24 8.84
C PRO A 129 17.52 2.33 9.81
N GLU A 130 16.35 2.93 9.58
CA GLU A 130 15.78 3.94 10.47
C GLU A 130 15.45 3.38 11.85
N MET A 131 14.83 2.19 11.94
CA MET A 131 14.57 1.52 13.22
C MET A 131 15.86 1.11 13.93
N ASN A 132 16.90 0.75 13.18
CA ASN A 132 18.19 0.42 13.73
C ASN A 132 18.83 1.65 14.39
N VAL A 133 18.91 2.77 13.69
CA VAL A 133 19.48 4.04 14.19
C VAL A 133 18.70 4.59 15.38
N LYS A 134 17.39 4.38 15.46
CA LYS A 134 16.56 4.91 16.54
C LYS A 134 16.44 4.01 17.77
N TYR A 135 16.39 2.70 17.58
CA TYR A 135 15.95 1.78 18.65
C TYR A 135 16.86 0.59 18.89
N LEU A 136 17.49 0.02 17.86
CA LEU A 136 18.30 -1.20 18.03
C LEU A 136 19.76 -0.89 18.38
N ASN A 137 20.34 0.08 17.69
CA ASN A 137 21.71 0.58 17.88
C ASN A 137 21.68 2.11 17.85
N PRO A 138 21.15 2.74 18.92
CA PRO A 138 20.89 4.17 18.93
C PRO A 138 22.17 4.98 18.71
N ASN A 139 22.17 5.82 17.68
CA ASN A 139 23.25 6.77 17.40
C ASN A 139 22.69 8.20 17.49
N GLN A 140 23.00 8.89 18.58
CA GLN A 140 22.44 10.19 18.88
C GLN A 140 22.85 11.28 17.87
N ASP A 141 24.03 11.17 17.25
CA ASP A 141 24.48 12.11 16.24
C ASP A 141 23.63 11.97 14.98
N LEU A 142 23.39 10.73 14.53
CA LEU A 142 22.51 10.46 13.37
C LEU A 142 21.04 10.77 13.68
N ILE A 143 20.57 10.51 14.90
CA ILE A 143 19.19 10.82 15.28
C ILE A 143 18.93 12.33 15.13
N ASN A 144 19.85 13.18 15.59
CA ASN A 144 19.66 14.64 15.57
C ASN A 144 20.12 15.31 14.27
N ASP A 145 20.73 14.56 13.34
CA ASP A 145 21.16 15.11 12.06
C ASP A 145 19.97 15.24 11.09
N ALA A 146 19.45 16.45 10.98
CA ALA A 146 18.37 16.77 10.05
C ALA A 146 18.77 16.67 8.57
N THR A 147 20.06 16.57 8.25
CA THR A 147 20.59 16.62 6.87
C THR A 147 20.86 15.26 6.24
N ARG A 148 20.79 14.16 7.02
CA ARG A 148 21.19 12.81 6.59
C ARG A 148 20.25 12.13 5.59
N TYR A 149 18.97 12.51 5.54
CA TYR A 149 17.96 11.75 4.79
C TYR A 149 18.19 11.73 3.27
N TYR A 150 18.55 12.87 2.68
CA TYR A 150 18.83 12.99 1.25
C TYR A 150 20.06 12.19 0.81
N PRO A 151 21.24 12.28 1.47
CA PRO A 151 22.38 11.45 1.09
C PRO A 151 22.10 9.95 1.26
N GLU A 152 21.43 9.52 2.32
CA GLU A 152 21.01 8.11 2.50
C GLU A 152 20.06 7.64 1.38
N LEU A 153 19.10 8.48 0.99
CA LEU A 153 18.24 8.22 -0.16
C LEU A 153 19.06 8.05 -1.44
N LYS A 154 19.97 8.99 -1.71
CA LYS A 154 20.78 9.00 -2.92
C LYS A 154 21.67 7.77 -3.01
N GLU A 155 22.35 7.41 -1.92
CA GLU A 155 23.21 6.22 -1.83
C GLU A 155 22.44 4.96 -2.23
N ASN A 156 21.20 4.82 -1.74
CA ASN A 156 20.36 3.69 -2.11
C ASN A 156 20.06 3.61 -3.61
N PHE A 157 20.05 4.73 -4.34
CA PHE A 157 19.71 4.78 -5.77
C PHE A 157 20.91 4.92 -6.71
N GLU A 158 22.15 4.87 -6.21
CA GLU A 158 23.36 4.80 -7.06
C GLU A 158 23.42 3.51 -7.88
N SER A 159 22.90 2.41 -7.33
CA SER A 159 22.80 1.13 -8.05
C SER A 159 21.74 1.18 -9.14
N VAL A 160 22.18 1.15 -10.41
CA VAL A 160 21.30 1.13 -11.59
C VAL A 160 20.28 -0.02 -11.53
N LEU A 161 20.72 -1.20 -11.08
CA LEU A 161 19.84 -2.37 -10.95
C LEU A 161 18.74 -2.13 -9.92
N ARG A 162 19.09 -1.58 -8.76
CA ARG A 162 18.11 -1.27 -7.71
C ARG A 162 17.13 -0.22 -8.19
N THR A 163 17.61 0.85 -8.82
CA THR A 163 16.76 1.89 -9.42
C THR A 163 15.80 1.31 -10.45
N ALA A 164 16.26 0.43 -11.35
CA ALA A 164 15.40 -0.24 -12.32
C ALA A 164 14.31 -1.10 -11.67
N ILE A 165 14.64 -1.81 -10.59
CA ILE A 165 13.67 -2.61 -9.80
C ILE A 165 12.60 -1.70 -9.18
N TYR A 166 12.97 -0.55 -8.62
CA TYR A 166 12.01 0.42 -8.08
C TYR A 166 11.10 0.98 -9.17
N CYS A 167 11.65 1.37 -10.33
CA CYS A 167 10.85 1.87 -11.46
C CYS A 167 9.84 0.82 -11.94
N LEU A 168 10.27 -0.44 -12.11
CA LEU A 168 9.37 -1.53 -12.49
C LEU A 168 8.29 -1.78 -11.42
N SER A 169 8.68 -1.74 -10.15
CA SER A 169 7.77 -1.91 -9.02
C SER A 169 6.71 -0.82 -8.97
N PHE A 170 7.06 0.43 -9.28
CA PHE A 170 6.09 1.53 -9.38
C PHE A 170 5.07 1.32 -10.50
N VAL A 171 5.49 0.85 -11.67
CA VAL A 171 4.53 0.52 -12.77
C VAL A 171 3.54 -0.56 -12.32
N LEU A 172 4.04 -1.63 -11.68
CA LEU A 172 3.20 -2.72 -11.21
C LEU A 172 2.29 -2.30 -10.04
N LEU A 173 2.79 -1.44 -9.15
CA LEU A 173 2.00 -0.80 -8.10
C LEU A 173 0.90 0.08 -8.71
N SER A 174 1.19 0.89 -9.73
CA SER A 174 0.17 1.70 -10.40
C SER A 174 -0.97 0.86 -10.98
N LEU A 175 -0.68 -0.31 -11.56
CA LEU A 175 -1.71 -1.25 -12.01
C LEU A 175 -2.55 -1.79 -10.86
N HIS A 176 -1.93 -2.13 -9.73
CA HIS A 176 -2.61 -2.56 -8.52
C HIS A 176 -3.54 -1.47 -7.97
N LEU A 177 -3.04 -0.23 -7.88
CA LEU A 177 -3.79 0.92 -7.40
C LEU A 177 -4.94 1.31 -8.34
N TRP A 178 -4.73 1.28 -9.65
CA TRP A 178 -5.79 1.52 -10.63
C TRP A 178 -6.99 0.61 -10.36
N HIS A 179 -6.74 -0.70 -10.26
CA HIS A 179 -7.81 -1.66 -10.03
C HIS A 179 -8.43 -1.48 -8.65
N GLY A 180 -7.57 -1.37 -7.62
CA GLY A 180 -7.98 -1.21 -6.23
C GLY A 180 -8.86 0.01 -6.02
N PHE A 181 -8.49 1.18 -6.57
CA PHE A 181 -9.27 2.41 -6.49
C PHE A 181 -10.67 2.22 -7.05
N ASN A 182 -10.78 1.78 -8.31
CA ASN A 182 -12.08 1.57 -8.96
C ASN A 182 -12.95 0.53 -8.22
N SER A 183 -12.35 -0.56 -7.76
CA SER A 183 -13.04 -1.61 -7.01
C SER A 183 -13.51 -1.14 -5.62
N SER A 184 -12.73 -0.27 -4.96
CA SER A 184 -13.08 0.28 -3.67
C SER A 184 -14.31 1.18 -3.74
N PHE A 185 -14.36 2.12 -4.70
CA PHE A 185 -15.53 2.98 -4.91
C PHE A 185 -16.80 2.20 -5.25
N GLN A 186 -16.68 1.10 -5.99
CA GLN A 186 -17.80 0.19 -6.22
C GLN A 186 -18.27 -0.49 -4.94
N SER A 187 -17.33 -0.96 -4.11
CA SER A 187 -17.63 -1.73 -2.89
C SER A 187 -18.21 -0.87 -1.77
N VAL A 188 -17.86 0.41 -1.68
CA VAL A 188 -18.46 1.37 -0.74
C VAL A 188 -19.72 2.05 -1.28
N GLY A 189 -20.18 1.68 -2.49
CA GLY A 189 -21.47 2.09 -3.03
C GLY A 189 -21.48 3.42 -3.78
N PHE A 190 -20.33 4.04 -4.03
CA PHE A 190 -20.24 5.30 -4.80
C PHE A 190 -20.36 5.10 -6.32
N ASN A 191 -20.16 3.89 -6.84
CA ASN A 191 -20.37 3.57 -8.26
C ASN A 191 -21.67 2.77 -8.44
N ASN A 192 -22.81 3.46 -8.41
CA ASN A 192 -24.15 2.89 -8.52
C ASN A 192 -25.01 3.60 -9.59
N LYS A 193 -26.19 3.05 -9.91
CA LYS A 193 -27.12 3.57 -10.93
C LYS A 193 -27.51 5.05 -10.71
N TYR A 194 -27.55 5.52 -9.46
CA TYR A 194 -27.92 6.88 -9.08
C TYR A 194 -26.74 7.86 -9.10
N SER A 195 -25.51 7.38 -8.85
CA SER A 195 -24.28 8.20 -8.97
C SER A 195 -23.93 8.60 -10.41
N LYS A 196 -24.45 7.87 -11.42
CA LYS A 196 -24.31 8.23 -12.84
C LYS A 196 -25.04 9.53 -13.21
N GLY A 197 -25.98 10.00 -12.38
CA GLY A 197 -26.68 11.26 -12.58
C GLY A 197 -25.90 12.51 -12.16
N LEU A 198 -24.73 12.36 -11.52
CA LEU A 198 -23.88 13.48 -11.08
C LEU A 198 -22.79 13.85 -12.09
N TYR A 199 -22.70 13.13 -13.21
CA TYR A 199 -21.71 13.32 -14.27
C TYR A 199 -22.35 13.71 -15.62
N ASN A 200 -23.64 14.06 -15.63
CA ASN A 200 -24.36 14.61 -16.78
C ASN A 200 -24.81 16.03 -16.49
#